data_AF-A0AAW9NN07-F1
#
_entry.id   AF-A0AAW9NN07-F1
#
_cell.length_a   1.000
_cell.length_b   1.000
_cell.length_c   1.000
_cell.angle_alpha   90.00
_cell.angle_beta   90.00
_cell.angle_gamma   90.00
#
_symmetry.space_group_name_H-M   'P 1'
#
loop_
_entity.id
_entity.type
_entity.pdbx_description
1 polymer ?
#
loop_
_entity_poly.entity_id
_entity_poly.type
_entity_poly.pdbx_seq_one_letter_code
_entity_poly.pdbx_strand_id
1 'polypeptide(L)' 'MKYKIRVYNLHTNKETIKVDEVFETKDAAEAAIENHKLQNPEKYEYVKIPVQN' A
#
# COMPACT_ATOMS: atom_id res chain seq x y z
N MET A 1 -1.70 9.37 13.25
CA MET A 1 -2.46 8.12 12.98
C MET A 1 -1.57 7.27 12.10
N LYS A 2 -1.29 6.02 12.47
CA LYS A 2 -0.38 5.16 11.69
C LYS A 2 -1.11 4.51 10.53
N TYR A 3 -0.39 4.10 9.50
CA TYR A 3 -0.93 3.47 8.29
C TYR A 3 -0.15 2.22 7.91
N LYS A 4 -0.83 1.27 7.27
CA LYS A 4 -0.24 0.14 6.56
C LYS A 4 -0.71 0.16 5.11
N ILE A 5 0.04 -0.49 4.22
CA ILE A 5 -0.34 -0.65 2.82
C ILE A 5 -0.73 -2.11 2.58
N ARG A 6 -1.90 -2.34 1.97
CA ARG A 6 -2.27 -3.64 1.40
C ARG A 6 -2.14 -3.60 -0.10
N VAL A 7 -1.66 -4.70 -0.68
CA VAL A 7 -1.39 -4.81 -2.12
C VAL A 7 -2.27 -5.90 -2.71
N TYR A 8 -3.03 -5.56 -3.74
CA TYR A 8 -3.93 -6.45 -4.46
C TYR A 8 -3.44 -6.63 -5.90
N ASN A 9 -3.72 -7.79 -6.52
CA ASN A 9 -3.54 -7.93 -7.96
C ASN A 9 -4.55 -7.04 -8.68
N LEU A 10 -4.08 -6.29 -9.70
CA LEU A 10 -4.91 -5.34 -10.44
C LEU A 10 -6.20 -5.99 -10.97
N HIS A 11 -7.33 -5.29 -10.80
CA HIS A 11 -8.66 -5.76 -11.21
C HIS A 11 -9.12 -7.03 -10.50
N THR A 12 -8.56 -7.30 -9.32
CA THR A 12 -8.98 -8.41 -8.48
C THR A 12 -9.04 -7.98 -7.03
N ASN A 13 -9.87 -8.67 -6.24
CA ASN A 13 -9.89 -8.51 -4.79
C ASN A 13 -8.89 -9.44 -4.09
N LYS A 14 -7.89 -9.96 -4.81
CA LYS A 14 -6.92 -10.92 -4.26
C LYS A 14 -5.67 -10.19 -3.76
N GLU A 15 -5.48 -10.21 -2.45
CA GLU A 15 -4.25 -9.71 -1.81
C GLU A 15 -3.05 -10.58 -2.25
N THR A 16 -1.91 -9.94 -2.49
CA THR A 16 -0.75 -10.59 -3.13
C THR A 16 0.55 -10.38 -2.35
N ILE A 17 0.94 -9.14 -2.12
CA ILE A 17 2.17 -8.78 -1.40
C ILE A 17 1.80 -8.28 -0.01
N LYS A 18 2.43 -8.86 1.00
CA LYS A 18 2.37 -8.34 2.37
C LYS A 18 3.45 -7.27 2.53
N VAL A 19 3.03 -6.04 2.82
CA VAL A 19 3.93 -4.96 3.23
C VAL A 19 3.82 -4.86 4.75
N ASP A 20 4.83 -5.38 5.46
CA ASP A 20 4.87 -5.38 6.93
C ASP A 20 5.26 -4.02 7.53
N GLU A 21 5.50 -3.03 6.68
CA GLU A 21 5.86 -1.67 7.09
C GLU A 21 4.64 -0.90 7.65
N VAL A 22 4.89 -0.20 8.76
CA VAL A 22 3.93 0.70 9.39
C VAL A 22 4.44 2.13 9.26
N PHE A 23 3.68 2.96 8.57
CA PHE A 23 3.99 4.35 8.32
C PHE A 23 3.39 5.23 9.44
N GLU A 24 4.19 6.12 10.01
CA GLU A 24 3.75 7.02 11.09
C GLU A 24 2.80 8.13 10.60
N THR A 25 2.90 8.49 9.31
CA THR A 25 2.09 9.55 8.69
C THR A 25 1.42 9.06 7.41
N LYS A 26 0.34 9.75 7.02
CA LYS A 26 -0.38 9.48 5.77
C LYS A 26 0.51 9.73 4.56
N ASP A 27 1.24 10.85 4.56
CA ASP A 27 2.08 11.27 3.43
C ASP A 27 3.21 10.27 3.17
N ALA A 28 3.80 9.68 4.22
CA ALA A 28 4.81 8.63 4.07
C ALA A 28 4.24 7.37 3.38
N ALA A 29 3.02 6.96 3.76
CA ALA A 29 2.36 5.84 3.09
C ALA A 29 2.01 6.17 1.63
N GLU A 30 1.62 7.41 1.32
CA GLU A 30 1.32 7.84 -0.06
C GLU A 30 2.58 7.85 -0.94
N ALA A 31 3.69 8.40 -0.44
CA ALA A 31 4.97 8.39 -1.15
C ALA A 31 5.48 6.96 -1.42
N ALA A 32 5.31 6.04 -0.46
CA ALA A 32 5.64 4.63 -0.66
C ALA A 32 4.77 3.98 -1.74
N ILE A 33 3.46 4.26 -1.77
CA ILE A 33 2.56 3.78 -2.81
C ILE A 33 2.99 4.28 -4.19
N GLU A 34 3.35 5.56 -4.34
CA GLU A 34 3.81 6.12 -5.61
C GLU A 34 5.08 5.43 -6.10
N ASN A 35 6.07 5.24 -5.22
CA ASN A 35 7.29 4.50 -5.55
C ASN A 35 7.00 3.07 -6.00
N HIS A 36 6.09 2.35 -5.31
CA HIS A 36 5.73 0.99 -5.71
C HIS A 36 4.99 0.93 -7.06
N LYS A 37 4.16 1.93 -7.37
CA LYS A 37 3.52 2.05 -8.68
C LYS A 37 4.52 2.29 -9.80
N LEU A 38 5.56 3.09 -9.55
CA LEU A 38 6.65 3.31 -10.52
C LEU A 38 7.46 2.04 -10.79
N GLN A 39 7.69 1.23 -9.75
CA GLN A 39 8.44 -0.04 -9.89
C GLN A 39 7.62 -1.15 -10.55
N ASN A 40 6.31 -1.17 -10.34
CA ASN A 40 5.40 -2.20 -10.84
C ASN A 40 4.17 -1.55 -11.50
N PRO A 41 4.35 -0.89 -12.66
CA PRO A 41 3.25 -0.21 -13.33
C PRO A 41 2.18 -1.22 -13.72
N GLU A 42 0.92 -0.88 -13.47
CA GLU A 42 -0.28 -1.62 -13.90
C GLU A 42 -0.35 -3.09 -13.45
N LYS A 43 0.41 -3.47 -12.41
CA LYS A 43 0.40 -4.85 -11.90
C LYS A 43 -0.46 -5.01 -10.65
N TYR A 44 -0.49 -3.99 -9.82
CA TYR A 44 -1.08 -4.04 -8.48
C TYR A 44 -1.90 -2.80 -8.14
N GLU A 45 -2.87 -2.99 -7.24
CA GLU A 45 -3.61 -1.93 -6.57
C GLU A 45 -3.14 -1.81 -5.13
N TYR A 46 -2.83 -0.59 -4.70
CA TYR A 46 -2.29 -0.32 -3.36
C TYR A 46 -3.30 0.46 -2.54
N VAL A 47 -3.64 -0.05 -1.37
CA VAL A 47 -4.61 0.55 -0.46
C VAL A 47 -3.93 0.89 0.86
N LYS A 48 -3.91 2.17 1.22
CA LYS A 48 -3.51 2.61 2.56
C LYS A 48 -4.66 2.39 3.54
N ILE A 49 -4.36 1.79 4.69
CA ILE A 49 -5.33 1.49 5.73
C ILE A 49 -4.82 2.08 7.04
N PRO A 50 -5.65 2.87 7.76
CA PRO A 50 -5.28 3.33 9.08
C PRO A 50 -5.13 2.16 10.05
N VAL A 51 -4.07 2.16 10.83
CA VAL A 51 -3.91 1.25 11.97
C VAL A 51 -4.65 1.88 13.15
N GLN A 52 -5.76 1.27 13.54
CA GLN A 52 -6.39 1.56 14.83
C GLN A 52 -5.60 0.79 15.90
N ASN A 53 -5.15 1.53 16.92
CA ASN A 53 -4.68 0.93 18.17
C ASN A 53 -5.89 0.52 19.02
#